data_AF-A0A117SDB4-F1
#
_entry.id   AF-A0A117SDB4-F1
#
_cell.length_a   1.000
_cell.length_b   1.000
_cell.length_c   1.000
_cell.angle_alpha   90.00
_cell.angle_beta   90.00
_cell.angle_gamma   90.00
#
_symmetry.space_group_name_H-M   'P 1'
#
loop_
_entity.id
_entity.type
_entity.pdbx_description
1 polymer ?
#
loop_
_entity_poly.entity_id
_entity_poly.type
_entity_poly.pdbx_seq_one_letter_code
_entity_poly.pdbx_strand_id
1 'polypeptide(L)'
;MKNNTFHSAFKLQGKSFSSEEEMIDFSKEISVEVAEFLTNWFDATAFVEVKTSGSTGNPKIIQLQKFHMINSAKATGDYFNLQENTTALLCMSPNYIAGKMMLVRALTLGWHLDILEPTSNLLKNSDKNYDFSAMVPMQLHNSLPDIHKIKKLIVGGGTVSNELLSKIQKVKTEIFATYGMTETITHIAVKKLNVFADAVEKSNFKILPNIQISVDDRGCLVIDAPTISEEKVITNDLIEVISSTEFKWLGRIDNVINSGGIKLIPEQIEEKLAAIIENRFFVSGKKDEILGEKLILIIEGIKNEGLLNKIQQLKSLSIYEIPKEICFLEKFTETETNKIDRAKTLRFL
;
A
#
# COMPACT_ATOMS: atom_id res chain seq x y z
N MET A 1 -21.27 -26.14 -24.73
CA MET A 1 -20.28 -26.23 -23.63
C MET A 1 -20.33 -24.89 -22.92
N LYS A 2 -20.69 -24.83 -21.63
CA LYS A 2 -20.64 -23.57 -20.89
C LYS A 2 -19.17 -23.15 -20.83
N ASN A 3 -18.81 -22.03 -21.45
CA ASN A 3 -17.49 -21.45 -21.23
C ASN A 3 -17.44 -21.06 -19.75
N ASN A 4 -16.59 -21.72 -18.97
CA ASN A 4 -16.35 -21.30 -17.59
C ASN A 4 -15.87 -19.84 -17.63
N THR A 5 -16.48 -18.98 -16.83
CA THR A 5 -16.14 -17.55 -16.72
C THR A 5 -14.87 -17.32 -15.88
N PHE A 6 -14.26 -18.40 -15.38
CA PHE A 6 -13.00 -18.41 -14.64
C PHE A 6 -12.04 -19.46 -15.22
N HIS A 7 -10.74 -19.29 -14.91
CA HIS A 7 -9.67 -20.13 -15.44
C HIS A 7 -9.80 -21.61 -15.02
N SER A 8 -9.60 -22.55 -15.93
CA SER A 8 -9.81 -23.99 -15.67
C SER A 8 -8.88 -24.60 -14.62
N ALA A 9 -7.67 -24.04 -14.46
CA ALA A 9 -6.69 -24.44 -13.45
C ALA A 9 -6.91 -23.80 -12.06
N PHE A 10 -7.88 -22.89 -11.92
CA PHE A 10 -8.15 -22.26 -10.63
C PHE A 10 -8.50 -23.30 -9.56
N LYS A 11 -7.92 -23.14 -8.36
CA LYS A 11 -8.28 -23.90 -7.17
C LYS A 11 -8.47 -23.00 -5.98
N LEU A 12 -9.44 -23.34 -5.12
CA LEU A 12 -9.69 -22.69 -3.84
C LEU A 12 -9.53 -23.72 -2.72
N GLN A 13 -8.62 -23.47 -1.77
CA GLN A 13 -8.28 -24.43 -0.70
C GLN A 13 -7.95 -25.84 -1.25
N GLY A 14 -7.28 -25.88 -2.41
CA GLY A 14 -6.94 -27.13 -3.11
C GLY A 14 -8.06 -27.80 -3.91
N LYS A 15 -9.32 -27.34 -3.81
CA LYS A 15 -10.46 -27.89 -4.57
C LYS A 15 -10.59 -27.22 -5.94
N SER A 16 -10.89 -28.01 -6.97
CA SER A 16 -11.27 -27.55 -8.32
C SER A 16 -12.79 -27.57 -8.47
N PHE A 17 -13.36 -26.74 -9.35
CA PHE A 17 -14.80 -26.59 -9.48
C PHE A 17 -15.26 -26.77 -10.92
N SER A 18 -16.40 -27.45 -11.07
CA SER A 18 -17.03 -27.68 -12.37
C SER A 18 -17.99 -26.56 -12.79
N SER A 19 -18.42 -25.73 -11.82
CA SER A 19 -19.32 -24.60 -12.04
C SER A 19 -19.05 -23.46 -11.04
N GLU A 20 -19.56 -22.27 -11.36
CA GLU A 20 -19.55 -21.10 -10.46
C GLU A 20 -20.34 -21.37 -9.18
N GLU A 21 -21.51 -22.02 -9.30
CA GLU A 21 -22.39 -22.37 -8.18
C GLU A 21 -21.68 -23.29 -7.17
N GLU A 22 -20.97 -24.32 -7.65
CA GLU A 22 -20.21 -25.21 -6.78
C GLU A 22 -19.10 -24.47 -6.01
N MET A 23 -18.45 -23.50 -6.67
CA MET A 23 -17.42 -22.66 -6.05
C MET A 23 -18.00 -21.73 -4.99
N ILE A 24 -19.11 -21.06 -5.32
CA ILE A 24 -19.81 -20.15 -4.41
C ILE A 24 -20.28 -20.92 -3.17
N ASP A 25 -20.89 -22.09 -3.34
CA ASP A 25 -21.36 -22.91 -2.22
C ASP A 25 -20.21 -23.35 -1.31
N PHE A 26 -19.12 -23.84 -1.88
CA PHE A 26 -17.93 -24.20 -1.09
C PHE A 26 -17.32 -23.00 -0.37
N SER A 27 -17.32 -21.82 -0.99
CA SER A 27 -16.73 -20.64 -0.37
C SER A 27 -17.48 -20.16 0.90
N LYS A 28 -18.76 -20.53 1.06
CA LYS A 28 -19.53 -20.27 2.29
C LYS A 28 -18.97 -20.98 3.51
N GLU A 29 -18.30 -22.12 3.31
CA GLU A 29 -17.61 -22.87 4.38
C GLU A 29 -16.29 -22.19 4.79
N ILE A 30 -15.76 -21.30 3.95
CA ILE A 30 -14.48 -20.61 4.18
C ILE A 30 -14.71 -19.25 4.84
N SER A 31 -15.53 -18.40 4.21
CA SER A 31 -15.83 -17.04 4.68
C SER A 31 -17.07 -16.52 3.97
N VAL A 32 -17.97 -15.91 4.75
CA VAL A 32 -19.19 -15.28 4.24
C VAL A 32 -18.84 -14.19 3.22
N GLU A 33 -17.82 -13.39 3.51
CA GLU A 33 -17.37 -12.29 2.66
C GLU A 33 -16.78 -12.78 1.32
N VAL A 34 -16.10 -13.92 1.32
CA VAL A 34 -15.61 -14.54 0.07
C VAL A 34 -16.80 -15.01 -0.76
N ALA A 35 -17.79 -15.67 -0.14
CA ALA A 35 -18.99 -16.13 -0.83
C ALA A 35 -19.81 -14.98 -1.40
N GLU A 36 -19.99 -13.89 -0.63
CA GLU A 36 -20.65 -12.67 -1.09
C GLU A 36 -19.90 -12.05 -2.28
N PHE A 37 -18.57 -11.94 -2.20
CA PHE A 37 -17.78 -11.42 -3.31
C PHE A 37 -17.92 -12.30 -4.56
N LEU A 38 -17.79 -13.62 -4.45
CA LEU A 38 -17.90 -14.52 -5.60
C LEU A 38 -19.29 -14.50 -6.22
N THR A 39 -20.34 -14.42 -5.39
CA THR A 39 -21.73 -14.26 -5.86
C THR A 39 -21.86 -13.00 -6.71
N ASN A 40 -21.37 -11.87 -6.22
CA ASN A 40 -21.40 -10.60 -6.95
C ASN A 40 -20.45 -10.60 -8.16
N TRP A 41 -19.34 -11.34 -8.10
CA TRP A 41 -18.38 -11.42 -9.19
C TRP A 41 -18.95 -12.16 -10.41
N PHE A 42 -19.69 -13.23 -10.18
CA PHE A 42 -20.30 -14.04 -11.25
C PHE A 42 -21.71 -13.59 -11.65
N ASP A 43 -22.28 -12.61 -10.95
CA ASP A 43 -23.54 -11.99 -11.40
C ASP A 43 -23.38 -11.26 -12.75
N ALA A 44 -24.52 -10.90 -13.35
CA ALA A 44 -24.57 -10.22 -14.64
C ALA A 44 -24.15 -8.73 -14.58
N THR A 45 -23.91 -8.16 -13.39
CA THR A 45 -23.50 -6.76 -13.27
C THR A 45 -22.07 -6.59 -13.78
N ALA A 46 -21.81 -5.50 -14.51
CA ALA A 46 -20.50 -5.28 -15.13
C ALA A 46 -19.43 -4.76 -14.15
N PHE A 47 -19.83 -4.37 -12.94
CA PHE A 47 -18.98 -3.70 -11.96
C PHE A 47 -19.08 -4.32 -10.57
N VAL A 48 -18.10 -4.03 -9.72
CA VAL A 48 -18.10 -4.33 -8.29
C VAL A 48 -18.07 -3.03 -7.51
N GLU A 49 -18.93 -2.91 -6.50
CA GLU A 49 -18.90 -1.78 -5.59
C GLU A 49 -17.83 -1.95 -4.51
N VAL A 50 -17.03 -0.91 -4.33
CA VAL A 50 -15.99 -0.84 -3.30
C VAL A 50 -16.10 0.43 -2.50
N LYS A 51 -15.91 0.32 -1.19
CA LYS A 51 -15.84 1.47 -0.29
C LYS A 51 -14.39 1.94 -0.21
N THR A 52 -14.15 3.21 -0.46
CA THR A 52 -12.87 3.84 -0.13
C THR A 52 -12.81 4.15 1.35
N SER A 53 -11.61 4.10 1.92
CA SER A 53 -11.39 4.47 3.32
C SER A 53 -11.55 5.98 3.58
N GLY A 54 -11.77 6.80 2.55
CA GLY A 54 -11.98 8.25 2.61
C GLY A 54 -10.92 8.99 3.42
N SER A 55 -9.90 9.57 2.77
CA SER A 55 -8.94 10.46 3.46
C SER A 55 -9.61 11.65 4.17
N THR A 56 -10.82 12.02 3.75
CA THR A 56 -11.66 13.09 4.31
C THR A 56 -12.69 12.61 5.34
N GLY A 57 -12.66 11.33 5.74
CA GLY A 57 -13.52 10.76 6.79
C GLY A 57 -14.89 10.24 6.35
N ASN A 58 -15.32 10.50 5.11
CA ASN A 58 -16.56 9.94 4.55
C ASN A 58 -16.23 8.89 3.48
N PRO A 59 -16.52 7.59 3.71
CA PRO A 59 -16.34 6.55 2.72
C PRO A 59 -17.13 6.85 1.44
N LYS A 60 -16.47 6.79 0.27
CA LYS A 60 -17.14 6.88 -1.02
C LYS A 60 -17.29 5.49 -1.61
N ILE A 61 -18.47 5.20 -2.18
CA ILE A 61 -18.66 3.99 -2.99
C ILE A 61 -18.15 4.30 -4.39
N ILE A 62 -17.27 3.44 -4.91
CA ILE A 62 -16.75 3.49 -6.28
C ILE A 62 -17.18 2.20 -6.98
N GLN A 63 -17.62 2.32 -8.23
CA GLN A 63 -17.93 1.19 -9.10
C GLN A 63 -16.69 0.86 -9.94
N LEU A 64 -16.14 -0.33 -9.77
CA LEU A 64 -15.00 -0.82 -10.53
C LEU A 64 -15.48 -1.83 -11.58
N GLN A 65 -15.21 -1.57 -12.86
CA GLN A 65 -15.58 -2.50 -13.92
C GLN A 65 -14.81 -3.82 -13.78
N LYS A 66 -15.51 -4.97 -13.85
CA LYS A 66 -14.92 -6.31 -13.74
C LYS A 66 -13.80 -6.52 -14.77
N PHE A 67 -13.99 -6.01 -15.99
CA PHE A 67 -12.96 -6.06 -17.04
C PHE A 67 -11.68 -5.31 -16.68
N HIS A 68 -11.78 -4.12 -16.05
CA HIS A 68 -10.61 -3.39 -15.57
C HIS A 68 -9.90 -4.15 -14.44
N MET A 69 -10.65 -4.81 -13.55
CA MET A 69 -10.09 -5.66 -12.50
C MET A 69 -9.33 -6.87 -13.08
N ILE A 70 -9.86 -7.49 -14.13
CA ILE A 70 -9.16 -8.56 -14.89
C ILE A 70 -7.86 -8.03 -15.50
N ASN A 71 -7.85 -6.83 -16.07
CA ASN A 71 -6.65 -6.22 -16.64
C ASN A 71 -5.60 -5.91 -15.56
N SER A 72 -6.02 -5.40 -14.40
CA SER A 72 -5.14 -5.20 -13.24
C SER A 72 -4.54 -6.52 -12.73
N ALA A 73 -5.31 -7.61 -12.75
CA ALA A 73 -4.81 -8.95 -12.43
C ALA A 73 -3.72 -9.40 -13.41
N LYS A 74 -3.98 -9.30 -14.72
CA LYS A 74 -3.00 -9.64 -15.77
C LYS A 74 -1.71 -8.84 -15.65
N ALA A 75 -1.82 -7.52 -15.46
CA ALA A 75 -0.65 -6.67 -15.26
C ALA A 75 0.21 -7.10 -14.06
N THR A 76 -0.43 -7.56 -12.97
CA THR A 76 0.28 -8.14 -11.81
C THR A 76 1.00 -9.43 -12.20
N GLY A 77 0.30 -10.33 -12.90
CA GLY A 77 0.83 -11.62 -13.36
C GLY A 77 2.04 -11.44 -14.28
N ASP A 78 1.93 -10.54 -15.26
CA ASP A 78 2.98 -10.25 -16.23
C ASP A 78 4.22 -9.63 -15.54
N TYR A 79 4.02 -8.62 -14.69
CA TYR A 79 5.12 -7.93 -14.02
C TYR A 79 5.95 -8.88 -13.13
N PHE A 80 5.28 -9.72 -12.33
CA PHE A 80 5.95 -10.63 -11.41
C PHE A 80 6.29 -12.00 -12.03
N ASN A 81 5.96 -12.22 -13.30
CA ASN A 81 6.04 -13.51 -13.98
C ASN A 81 5.37 -14.64 -13.17
N LEU A 82 4.11 -14.43 -12.79
CA LEU A 82 3.28 -15.36 -12.03
C LEU A 82 2.28 -16.04 -12.96
N GLN A 83 2.66 -17.23 -13.41
CA GLN A 83 1.94 -18.01 -14.43
C GLN A 83 0.76 -18.81 -13.82
N GLU A 84 0.05 -19.56 -14.67
CA GLU A 84 -0.91 -20.58 -14.24
C GLU A 84 -0.31 -21.52 -13.19
N ASN A 85 -1.14 -22.04 -12.27
CA ASN A 85 -0.76 -22.94 -11.18
C ASN A 85 0.10 -22.29 -10.08
N THR A 86 0.34 -20.98 -10.14
CA THR A 86 0.92 -20.20 -9.02
C THR A 86 0.15 -20.50 -7.74
N THR A 87 0.85 -20.84 -6.66
CA THR A 87 0.23 -21.06 -5.35
C THR A 87 0.25 -19.75 -4.58
N ALA A 88 -0.91 -19.19 -4.26
CA ALA A 88 -1.05 -17.88 -3.64
C ALA A 88 -1.78 -17.95 -2.29
N LEU A 89 -1.44 -17.03 -1.39
CA LEU A 89 -2.08 -16.89 -0.08
C LEU A 89 -2.84 -15.58 0.03
N LEU A 90 -4.15 -15.64 0.26
CA LEU A 90 -4.97 -14.52 0.71
C LEU A 90 -5.05 -14.52 2.24
N CYS A 91 -4.44 -13.52 2.85
CA CYS A 91 -4.47 -13.29 4.30
C CYS A 91 -4.92 -11.87 4.69
N MET A 92 -5.45 -11.10 3.73
CA MET A 92 -6.06 -9.80 3.96
C MET A 92 -7.58 -9.95 3.91
N SER A 93 -8.30 -9.02 4.53
CA SER A 93 -9.77 -9.05 4.49
C SER A 93 -10.29 -8.89 3.04
N PRO A 94 -11.17 -9.81 2.57
CA PRO A 94 -11.82 -9.71 1.27
C PRO A 94 -12.85 -8.58 1.19
N ASN A 95 -13.12 -7.86 2.28
CA ASN A 95 -13.99 -6.68 2.26
C ASN A 95 -13.36 -5.50 1.50
N TYR A 96 -12.02 -5.40 1.53
CA TYR A 96 -11.28 -4.33 0.86
C TYR A 96 -10.79 -4.77 -0.51
N ILE A 97 -10.56 -3.79 -1.39
CA ILE A 97 -10.13 -4.05 -2.78
C ILE A 97 -8.84 -4.88 -2.86
N ALA A 98 -7.93 -4.74 -1.89
CA ALA A 98 -6.71 -5.53 -1.83
C ALA A 98 -6.99 -7.04 -1.69
N GLY A 99 -7.97 -7.43 -0.85
CA GLY A 99 -8.38 -8.82 -0.69
C GLY A 99 -9.19 -9.33 -1.89
N LYS A 100 -10.15 -8.53 -2.37
CA LYS A 100 -10.93 -8.82 -3.60
C LYS A 100 -10.01 -9.11 -4.79
N MET A 101 -8.95 -8.33 -4.96
CA MET A 101 -8.02 -8.53 -6.08
C MET A 101 -7.16 -9.79 -5.97
N MET A 102 -6.97 -10.39 -4.80
CA MET A 102 -6.34 -11.71 -4.72
C MET A 102 -7.26 -12.81 -5.28
N LEU A 103 -8.57 -12.71 -5.03
CA LEU A 103 -9.58 -13.59 -5.63
C LEU A 103 -9.61 -13.41 -7.15
N VAL A 104 -9.69 -12.16 -7.61
CA VAL A 104 -9.73 -11.84 -9.06
C VAL A 104 -8.47 -12.33 -9.77
N ARG A 105 -7.27 -12.11 -9.20
CA ARG A 105 -6.03 -12.62 -9.75
C ARG A 105 -6.06 -14.13 -9.90
N ALA A 106 -6.49 -14.83 -8.85
CA ALA A 106 -6.54 -16.28 -8.88
C ALA A 106 -7.53 -16.84 -9.91
N LEU A 107 -8.74 -16.26 -9.96
CA LEU A 107 -9.77 -16.61 -10.95
C LEU A 107 -9.34 -16.33 -12.39
N THR A 108 -8.62 -15.22 -12.60
CA THR A 108 -8.18 -14.77 -13.93
C THR A 108 -6.98 -15.56 -14.44
N LEU A 109 -6.02 -15.83 -13.56
CA LEU A 109 -4.71 -16.37 -13.93
C LEU A 109 -4.56 -17.88 -13.64
N GLY A 110 -5.62 -18.53 -13.15
CA GLY A 110 -5.58 -19.96 -12.82
C GLY A 110 -4.65 -20.27 -11.66
N TRP A 111 -4.67 -19.44 -10.62
CA TRP A 111 -3.87 -19.69 -9.41
C TRP A 111 -4.58 -20.68 -8.48
N HIS A 112 -3.77 -21.33 -7.64
CA HIS A 112 -4.24 -22.08 -6.49
C HIS A 112 -4.25 -21.16 -5.27
N LEU A 113 -5.42 -20.70 -4.86
CA LEU A 113 -5.58 -19.76 -3.77
C LEU A 113 -5.94 -20.48 -2.47
N ASP A 114 -5.13 -20.27 -1.45
CA ASP A 114 -5.53 -20.57 -0.08
C ASP A 114 -5.95 -19.29 0.63
N ILE A 115 -6.94 -19.39 1.50
CA ILE A 115 -7.48 -18.29 2.30
C ILE A 115 -7.26 -18.61 3.77
N LEU A 116 -6.62 -17.68 4.46
CA LEU A 116 -6.49 -17.71 5.91
C LEU A 116 -7.17 -16.49 6.50
N GLU A 117 -7.92 -16.70 7.57
CA GLU A 117 -8.44 -15.58 8.33
C GLU A 117 -7.29 -14.68 8.81
N PRO A 118 -7.48 -13.36 8.78
CA PRO A 118 -6.46 -12.38 9.15
C PRO A 118 -6.17 -12.43 10.66
N THR A 119 -5.37 -13.42 11.08
CA THR A 119 -4.89 -13.57 12.46
C THR A 119 -3.45 -13.06 12.59
N SER A 120 -2.97 -12.90 13.83
CA SER A 120 -1.63 -12.35 14.10
C SER A 120 -0.48 -13.29 13.72
N ASN A 121 -0.72 -14.58 13.41
CA ASN A 121 0.34 -15.54 13.13
C ASN A 121 -0.04 -16.53 12.01
N LEU A 122 -0.15 -15.98 10.80
CA LEU A 122 -0.76 -16.62 9.62
C LEU A 122 -0.06 -17.91 9.16
N LEU A 123 1.26 -18.02 9.34
CA LEU A 123 2.07 -19.07 8.72
C LEU A 123 2.62 -20.11 9.70
N LYS A 124 2.35 -19.95 11.01
CA LYS A 124 2.99 -20.73 12.07
C LYS A 124 2.71 -22.23 12.02
N ASN A 125 1.55 -22.62 11.48
CA ASN A 125 1.08 -24.01 11.46
C ASN A 125 0.93 -24.58 10.02
N SER A 126 1.47 -23.89 9.02
CA SER A 126 1.42 -24.37 7.62
C SER A 126 2.82 -24.79 7.17
N ASP A 127 2.94 -26.03 6.69
CA ASP A 127 4.16 -26.51 6.00
C ASP A 127 4.17 -26.15 4.50
N LYS A 128 3.13 -25.43 4.04
CA LYS A 128 2.97 -25.07 2.64
C LYS A 128 3.80 -23.84 2.29
N ASN A 129 4.44 -23.89 1.13
CA ASN A 129 5.11 -22.75 0.52
C ASN A 129 4.20 -22.11 -0.53
N TYR A 130 4.26 -20.79 -0.63
CA TYR A 130 3.49 -19.98 -1.56
C TYR A 130 4.42 -19.22 -2.50
N ASP A 131 4.04 -19.12 -3.76
CA ASP A 131 4.73 -18.31 -4.74
C ASP A 131 4.45 -16.82 -4.54
N PHE A 132 3.24 -16.48 -4.10
CA PHE A 132 2.80 -15.09 -3.99
C PHE A 132 1.84 -14.84 -2.83
N SER A 133 1.95 -13.66 -2.21
CA SER A 133 0.96 -13.15 -1.27
C SER A 133 0.94 -11.62 -1.26
N ALA A 134 -0.05 -11.05 -0.59
CA ALA A 134 -0.20 -9.62 -0.37
C ALA A 134 -0.55 -9.35 1.09
N MET A 135 0.14 -8.37 1.70
CA MET A 135 0.01 -8.03 3.12
C MET A 135 0.02 -6.51 3.36
N VAL A 136 -0.44 -6.09 4.54
CA VAL A 136 -0.12 -4.76 5.10
C VAL A 136 1.16 -4.81 5.94
N PRO A 137 1.84 -3.68 6.23
CA PRO A 137 3.10 -3.67 6.97
C PRO A 137 3.06 -4.42 8.31
N MET A 138 1.95 -4.32 9.05
CA MET A 138 1.77 -5.03 10.32
C MET A 138 1.73 -6.56 10.15
N GLN A 139 1.08 -7.04 9.10
CA GLN A 139 1.02 -8.49 8.80
C GLN A 139 2.39 -9.02 8.39
N LEU A 140 3.13 -8.25 7.58
CA LEU A 140 4.53 -8.57 7.25
C LEU A 140 5.38 -8.64 8.53
N HIS A 141 5.30 -7.62 9.39
CA HIS A 141 6.04 -7.59 10.65
C HIS A 141 5.80 -8.85 11.48
N ASN A 142 4.53 -9.24 11.67
CA ASN A 142 4.17 -10.40 12.49
C ASN A 142 4.53 -11.74 11.81
N SER A 143 4.59 -11.76 10.47
CA SER A 143 4.92 -12.96 9.69
C SER A 143 6.42 -13.12 9.43
N LEU A 144 7.28 -12.19 9.88
CA LEU A 144 8.74 -12.24 9.66
C LEU A 144 9.40 -13.60 9.99
N PRO A 145 9.04 -14.32 11.08
CA PRO A 145 9.64 -15.62 11.39
C PRO A 145 9.44 -16.67 10.28
N ASP A 146 8.27 -16.64 9.64
CA ASP A 146 7.83 -17.62 8.66
C ASP A 146 7.80 -17.06 7.22
N ILE A 147 8.25 -15.82 7.01
CA ILE A 147 8.09 -15.13 5.72
C ILE A 147 8.77 -15.87 4.57
N HIS A 148 9.83 -16.63 4.87
CA HIS A 148 10.56 -17.47 3.94
C HIS A 148 9.70 -18.52 3.21
N LYS A 149 8.50 -18.82 3.72
CA LYS A 149 7.50 -19.69 3.07
C LYS A 149 6.81 -19.02 1.89
N ILE A 150 6.94 -17.70 1.73
CA ILE A 150 6.42 -16.93 0.61
C ILE A 150 7.60 -16.50 -0.27
N LYS A 151 7.54 -16.77 -1.58
CA LYS A 151 8.60 -16.37 -2.52
C LYS A 151 8.55 -14.88 -2.85
N LYS A 152 7.37 -14.36 -3.24
CA LYS A 152 7.15 -12.94 -3.56
C LYS A 152 6.02 -12.37 -2.72
N LEU A 153 6.26 -11.21 -2.12
CA LEU A 153 5.27 -10.50 -1.32
C LEU A 153 5.11 -9.07 -1.81
N ILE A 154 3.88 -8.66 -2.07
CA ILE A 154 3.53 -7.25 -2.20
C ILE A 154 3.01 -6.69 -0.87
N VAL A 155 3.45 -5.50 -0.51
CA VAL A 155 3.04 -4.78 0.70
C VAL A 155 2.31 -3.52 0.29
N GLY A 156 1.06 -3.41 0.71
CA GLY A 156 0.19 -2.28 0.41
C GLY A 156 -0.43 -1.67 1.66
N GLY A 157 -1.27 -0.65 1.47
CA GLY A 157 -2.07 -0.08 2.56
C GLY A 157 -1.33 0.83 3.53
N GLY A 158 -0.01 1.00 3.42
CA GLY A 158 0.76 1.94 4.24
C GLY A 158 2.26 1.90 3.93
N THR A 159 3.01 2.82 4.53
CA THR A 159 4.47 2.86 4.44
C THR A 159 5.09 1.74 5.27
N VAL A 160 6.20 1.18 4.79
CA VAL A 160 7.03 0.23 5.55
C VAL A 160 8.01 1.04 6.39
N SER A 161 8.01 0.85 7.72
CA SER A 161 8.88 1.59 8.63
C SER A 161 10.36 1.26 8.40
N ASN A 162 11.27 2.19 8.76
CA ASN A 162 12.72 1.96 8.67
C ASN A 162 13.18 0.73 9.47
N GLU A 163 12.55 0.49 10.62
CA GLU A 163 12.78 -0.71 11.43
C GLU A 163 12.42 -1.98 10.65
N LEU A 164 11.24 -2.02 10.04
CA LEU A 164 10.80 -3.17 9.26
C LEU A 164 11.63 -3.35 7.98
N LEU A 165 11.98 -2.25 7.29
CA LEU A 165 12.91 -2.24 6.16
C LEU A 165 14.25 -2.89 6.53
N SER A 166 14.79 -2.56 7.71
CA SER A 166 16.04 -3.15 8.22
C SER A 166 15.91 -4.65 8.49
N LYS A 167 14.77 -5.09 9.03
CA LYS A 167 14.50 -6.51 9.31
C LYS A 167 14.38 -7.35 8.03
N ILE A 168 13.72 -6.83 6.99
CA ILE A 168 13.50 -7.58 5.74
C ILE A 168 14.73 -7.71 4.84
N GLN A 169 15.82 -6.96 5.09
CA GLN A 169 17.04 -7.09 4.28
C GLN A 169 17.67 -8.48 4.36
N LYS A 170 17.39 -9.24 5.43
CA LYS A 170 17.99 -10.55 5.70
C LYS A 170 17.15 -11.73 5.22
N VAL A 171 15.96 -11.49 4.69
CA VAL A 171 15.05 -12.57 4.27
C VAL A 171 15.16 -12.84 2.77
N LYS A 172 14.94 -14.09 2.36
CA LYS A 172 15.03 -14.50 0.94
C LYS A 172 13.81 -14.13 0.11
N THR A 173 12.66 -13.96 0.76
CA THR A 173 11.42 -13.50 0.12
C THR A 173 11.66 -12.17 -0.59
N GLU A 174 11.25 -12.07 -1.84
CA GLU A 174 11.29 -10.79 -2.56
C GLU A 174 10.08 -9.94 -2.14
N ILE A 175 10.35 -8.80 -1.52
CA ILE A 175 9.32 -7.93 -0.94
C ILE A 175 9.27 -6.62 -1.71
N PHE A 176 8.07 -6.22 -2.08
CA PHE A 176 7.81 -5.03 -2.88
C PHE A 176 6.78 -4.13 -2.18
N ALA A 177 7.04 -2.83 -2.06
CA ALA A 177 6.00 -1.86 -1.77
C ALA A 177 5.17 -1.63 -3.04
N THR A 178 3.88 -1.39 -2.86
CA THR A 178 2.96 -1.05 -3.94
C THR A 178 2.56 0.42 -3.86
N TYR A 179 2.46 1.09 -5.01
CA TYR A 179 1.83 2.39 -5.14
C TYR A 179 0.57 2.24 -5.98
N GLY A 180 -0.54 2.74 -5.44
CA GLY A 180 -1.87 2.56 -6.02
C GLY A 180 -2.98 3.09 -5.12
N MET A 181 -4.16 3.18 -5.70
CA MET A 181 -5.37 3.69 -5.06
C MET A 181 -6.60 2.97 -5.60
N THR A 182 -7.77 3.23 -5.02
CA THR A 182 -9.01 2.57 -5.44
C THR A 182 -9.39 2.95 -6.87
N GLU A 183 -9.12 4.20 -7.27
CA GLU A 183 -9.34 4.74 -8.62
C GLU A 183 -8.51 4.01 -9.68
N THR A 184 -7.37 3.43 -9.30
CA THR A 184 -6.54 2.57 -10.15
C THR A 184 -6.74 1.09 -9.87
N ILE A 185 -7.85 0.72 -9.21
CA ILE A 185 -8.20 -0.60 -8.68
C ILE A 185 -7.25 -1.05 -7.57
N THR A 186 -5.98 -1.28 -7.90
CA THR A 186 -4.92 -1.51 -6.91
C THR A 186 -3.65 -0.78 -7.35
N HIS A 187 -2.56 -1.51 -7.55
CA HIS A 187 -1.24 -0.94 -7.75
C HIS A 187 -0.96 -0.71 -9.24
N ILE A 188 -0.35 0.44 -9.52
CA ILE A 188 0.13 0.85 -10.85
C ILE A 188 1.65 0.89 -10.90
N ALA A 189 2.30 0.87 -9.74
CA ALA A 189 3.75 0.76 -9.63
C ALA A 189 4.16 -0.05 -8.40
N VAL A 190 5.35 -0.60 -8.45
CA VAL A 190 5.97 -1.31 -7.33
C VAL A 190 7.41 -0.88 -7.11
N LYS A 191 7.85 -0.93 -5.86
CA LYS A 191 9.22 -0.60 -5.46
C LYS A 191 9.80 -1.79 -4.71
N LYS A 192 10.94 -2.31 -5.17
CA LYS A 192 11.61 -3.42 -4.49
C LYS A 192 12.18 -2.93 -3.15
N LEU A 193 11.96 -3.69 -2.07
CA LEU A 193 12.36 -3.29 -0.71
C LEU A 193 13.55 -4.07 -0.16
N ASN A 194 13.86 -5.24 -0.72
CA ASN A 194 14.98 -6.08 -0.32
C ASN A 194 15.50 -6.89 -1.51
N VAL A 195 16.56 -7.69 -1.27
CA VAL A 195 17.20 -8.53 -2.30
C VAL A 195 17.60 -7.69 -3.52
N PHE A 196 18.38 -6.64 -3.25
CA PHE A 196 18.98 -5.79 -4.28
C PHE A 196 20.16 -6.51 -4.92
N ALA A 197 20.38 -6.27 -6.22
CA ALA A 197 21.55 -6.78 -6.91
C ALA A 197 22.84 -6.14 -6.35
N ASP A 198 22.77 -4.85 -5.98
CA ASP A 198 23.85 -4.09 -5.38
C ASP A 198 23.46 -3.46 -4.03
N ALA A 199 24.38 -3.48 -3.07
CA ALA A 199 24.16 -2.98 -1.70
C ALA A 199 23.92 -1.47 -1.58
N VAL A 200 24.11 -0.71 -2.67
CA VAL A 200 23.98 0.76 -2.74
C VAL A 200 22.66 1.21 -3.37
N GLU A 201 21.91 0.29 -3.99
CA GLU A 201 20.74 0.63 -4.81
C GLU A 201 19.52 0.97 -3.92
N LYS A 202 19.03 2.21 -4.01
CA LYS A 202 17.68 2.56 -3.56
C LYS A 202 16.72 2.38 -4.74
N SER A 203 15.81 1.41 -4.66
CA SER A 203 14.78 1.22 -5.69
C SER A 203 13.83 2.43 -5.74
N ASN A 204 13.52 2.88 -6.95
CA ASN A 204 12.38 3.75 -7.25
C ASN A 204 11.11 2.91 -7.42
N PHE A 205 9.96 3.58 -7.56
CA PHE A 205 8.75 2.91 -8.03
C PHE A 205 8.86 2.69 -9.53
N LYS A 206 8.68 1.43 -9.97
CA LYS A 206 8.60 1.04 -11.37
C LYS A 206 7.15 0.80 -11.75
N ILE A 207 6.68 1.39 -12.83
CA ILE A 207 5.29 1.25 -13.29
C ILE A 207 5.04 -0.13 -13.90
N LEU A 208 3.79 -0.60 -13.79
CA LEU A 208 3.35 -1.84 -14.42
C LEU A 208 3.20 -1.66 -15.95
N PRO A 209 3.15 -2.76 -16.73
CA PRO A 209 2.98 -2.69 -18.18
C PRO A 209 1.73 -1.90 -18.60
N ASN A 210 1.80 -1.22 -19.74
CA ASN A 210 0.70 -0.45 -20.35
C ASN A 210 0.20 0.73 -19.51
N ILE A 211 1.04 1.25 -18.61
CA ILE A 211 0.79 2.46 -17.83
C ILE A 211 1.77 3.53 -18.30
N GLN A 212 1.31 4.77 -18.36
CA GLN A 212 2.13 5.94 -18.58
C GLN A 212 1.94 6.91 -17.42
N ILE A 213 3.01 7.65 -17.11
CA ILE A 213 3.00 8.65 -16.05
C ILE A 213 3.49 9.99 -16.58
N SER A 214 2.96 11.05 -16.00
CA SER A 214 3.40 12.43 -16.23
C SER A 214 3.22 13.24 -14.95
N VAL A 215 3.57 14.52 -14.98
CA VAL A 215 3.32 15.45 -13.88
C VAL A 215 2.45 16.60 -14.36
N ASP A 216 1.57 17.09 -13.49
CA ASP A 216 0.84 18.34 -13.72
C ASP A 216 1.69 19.58 -13.36
N ASP A 217 1.09 20.76 -13.47
CA ASP A 217 1.71 22.05 -13.16
C ASP A 217 2.12 22.21 -11.68
N ARG A 218 1.57 21.38 -10.80
CA ARG A 218 1.88 21.34 -9.37
C ARG A 218 3.05 20.39 -9.06
N GLY A 219 3.49 19.59 -10.04
CA GLY A 219 4.46 18.50 -9.85
C GLY A 219 3.83 17.22 -9.31
N CYS A 220 2.51 17.10 -9.36
CA CYS A 220 1.79 15.92 -8.89
C CYS A 220 1.70 14.86 -10.00
N LEU A 221 1.75 13.59 -9.61
CA LEU A 221 1.65 12.46 -10.52
C LEU A 221 0.28 12.45 -11.24
N VAL A 222 0.33 12.30 -12.56
CA VAL A 222 -0.81 12.02 -13.44
C VAL A 222 -0.61 10.63 -14.04
N ILE A 223 -1.59 9.77 -13.84
CA ILE A 223 -1.54 8.36 -14.25
C ILE A 223 -2.46 8.19 -15.47
N ASP A 224 -1.91 7.68 -16.56
CA ASP A 224 -2.65 7.29 -17.75
C ASP A 224 -2.57 5.76 -17.90
N ALA A 225 -3.70 5.09 -17.70
CA ALA A 225 -3.77 3.64 -17.59
C ALA A 225 -5.07 3.13 -18.24
N PRO A 226 -5.17 3.18 -19.59
CA PRO A 226 -6.42 3.05 -20.33
C PRO A 226 -7.07 1.66 -20.23
N THR A 227 -6.32 0.65 -19.78
CA THR A 227 -6.84 -0.71 -19.56
C THR A 227 -7.48 -0.90 -18.19
N ILE A 228 -7.28 0.05 -17.26
CA ILE A 228 -7.76 -0.03 -15.87
C ILE A 228 -8.62 1.18 -15.46
N SER A 229 -8.51 2.31 -16.16
CA SER A 229 -9.28 3.53 -15.94
C SER A 229 -9.58 4.20 -17.30
N GLU A 230 -10.81 4.68 -17.48
CA GLU A 230 -11.21 5.41 -18.69
C GLU A 230 -10.62 6.82 -18.75
N GLU A 231 -10.41 7.43 -17.58
CA GLU A 231 -9.85 8.76 -17.44
C GLU A 231 -8.45 8.71 -16.83
N LYS A 232 -7.67 9.76 -17.12
CA LYS A 232 -6.39 9.98 -16.43
C LYS A 232 -6.65 10.28 -14.96
N VAL A 233 -5.94 9.60 -14.08
CA VAL A 233 -6.03 9.83 -12.64
C VAL A 233 -5.04 10.91 -12.25
N ILE A 234 -5.56 12.09 -11.89
CA ILE A 234 -4.77 13.20 -11.36
C ILE A 234 -4.67 13.04 -9.85
N THR A 235 -3.45 12.88 -9.36
CA THR A 235 -3.20 12.67 -7.92
C THR A 235 -2.85 14.00 -7.23
N ASN A 236 -2.68 13.92 -5.91
CA ASN A 236 -2.07 14.96 -5.09
C ASN A 236 -0.71 14.49 -4.54
N ASP A 237 -0.09 13.53 -5.22
CA ASP A 237 1.20 12.95 -4.85
C ASP A 237 2.32 13.64 -5.64
N LEU A 238 3.20 14.36 -4.95
CA LEU A 238 4.40 14.94 -5.54
C LEU A 238 5.39 13.84 -5.90
N ILE A 239 5.89 13.89 -7.12
CA ILE A 239 6.87 12.92 -7.61
C ILE A 239 8.05 13.59 -8.33
N GLU A 240 9.16 12.87 -8.38
CA GLU A 240 10.27 13.12 -9.28
C GLU A 240 10.28 12.01 -10.34
N VAL A 241 10.12 12.37 -11.62
CA VAL A 241 10.19 11.42 -12.73
C VAL A 241 11.65 11.05 -12.97
N ILE A 242 11.98 9.77 -12.83
CA ILE A 242 13.34 9.25 -13.01
C ILE A 242 13.53 8.77 -14.46
N SER A 243 12.50 8.14 -15.02
CA SER A 243 12.45 7.72 -16.42
C SER A 243 11.00 7.60 -16.88
N SER A 244 10.77 7.19 -18.13
CA SER A 244 9.43 6.89 -18.63
C SER A 244 8.73 5.75 -17.88
N THR A 245 9.46 4.95 -17.12
CA THR A 245 8.93 3.79 -16.38
C THR A 245 9.17 3.86 -14.87
N GLU A 246 9.84 4.90 -14.37
CA GLU A 246 10.22 5.00 -12.97
C GLU A 246 10.00 6.40 -12.40
N PHE A 247 9.56 6.44 -11.14
CA PHE A 247 9.43 7.68 -10.39
C PHE A 247 9.79 7.49 -8.92
N LYS A 248 10.17 8.60 -8.28
CA LYS A 248 10.35 8.69 -6.85
C LYS A 248 9.17 9.47 -6.27
N TRP A 249 8.47 8.85 -5.32
CA TRP A 249 7.43 9.53 -4.55
C TRP A 249 8.08 10.43 -3.48
N LEU A 250 7.65 11.70 -3.42
CA LEU A 250 8.21 12.68 -2.51
C LEU A 250 7.32 12.93 -1.29
N GLY A 251 6.01 13.01 -1.49
CA GLY A 251 5.05 13.33 -0.44
C GLY A 251 3.71 13.76 -1.01
N ARG A 252 2.80 14.20 -0.14
CA ARG A 252 1.51 14.79 -0.55
C ARG A 252 1.63 16.29 -0.68
N ILE A 253 1.12 16.85 -1.78
CA ILE A 253 1.04 18.32 -1.92
C ILE A 253 0.15 18.94 -0.83
N ASP A 254 -0.88 18.20 -0.41
CA ASP A 254 -1.81 18.60 0.66
C ASP A 254 -1.09 18.84 2.01
N ASN A 255 0.10 18.24 2.19
CA ASN A 255 0.88 18.33 3.42
C ASN A 255 2.00 19.38 3.34
N VAL A 256 2.27 19.97 2.16
CA VAL A 256 3.41 20.89 1.98
C VAL A 256 3.27 22.12 2.87
N ILE A 257 4.34 22.41 3.62
CA ILE A 257 4.42 23.54 4.54
C ILE A 257 5.16 24.68 3.83
N ASN A 258 4.57 25.87 3.80
CA ASN A 258 5.21 27.05 3.22
C ASN A 258 5.83 27.92 4.32
N SER A 259 7.13 27.74 4.56
CA SER A 259 7.85 28.44 5.63
C SER A 259 8.82 29.48 5.05
N GLY A 260 8.48 30.76 5.19
CA GLY A 260 9.32 31.87 4.71
C GLY A 260 9.57 31.82 3.20
N GLY A 261 8.59 31.34 2.42
CA GLY A 261 8.70 31.16 0.97
C GLY A 261 9.36 29.84 0.53
N ILE A 262 9.77 28.98 1.47
CA ILE A 262 10.36 27.67 1.19
C ILE A 262 9.30 26.58 1.36
N LYS A 263 9.18 25.73 0.34
CA LYS A 263 8.31 24.54 0.38
C LYS A 263 9.02 23.42 1.11
N LEU A 264 8.49 23.03 2.25
CA LEU A 264 8.96 21.91 3.05
C LEU A 264 7.99 20.73 2.87
N ILE A 265 8.53 19.57 2.46
CA ILE A 265 7.74 18.36 2.24
C ILE A 265 7.83 17.50 3.51
N PRO A 266 6.76 17.36 4.30
CA PRO A 266 6.80 16.66 5.58
C PRO A 266 7.37 15.26 5.50
N GLU A 267 6.98 14.47 4.50
CA GLU A 267 7.34 13.06 4.38
C GLU A 267 8.86 12.89 4.15
N GLN A 268 9.50 13.82 3.45
CA GLN A 268 10.96 13.83 3.28
C GLN A 268 11.68 14.19 4.58
N ILE A 269 11.13 15.13 5.36
CA ILE A 269 11.69 15.54 6.65
C ILE A 269 11.51 14.43 7.68
N GLU A 270 10.35 13.78 7.69
CA GLU A 270 10.04 12.64 8.56
C GLU A 270 10.97 11.45 8.27
N GLU A 271 11.28 11.14 7.01
CA GLU A 271 12.24 10.09 6.66
C GLU A 271 13.62 10.35 7.31
N LYS A 272 14.08 11.61 7.31
CA LYS A 272 15.35 12.01 7.93
C LYS A 272 15.30 11.93 9.46
N LEU A 273 14.20 12.38 10.05
CA LEU A 273 14.00 12.38 11.51
C LEU A 273 13.84 10.97 12.09
N ALA A 274 13.30 10.04 11.31
CA ALA A 274 13.09 8.65 11.73
C ALA A 274 14.41 7.90 12.03
N ALA A 275 15.57 8.48 11.71
CA ALA A 275 16.87 7.95 12.11
C ALA A 275 17.18 8.14 13.61
N ILE A 276 16.50 9.08 14.28
CA ILE A 276 16.80 9.43 15.69
C ILE A 276 15.56 9.47 16.60
N ILE A 277 14.35 9.35 16.03
CA ILE A 277 13.09 9.32 16.77
C ILE A 277 12.50 7.91 16.67
N GLU A 278 12.35 7.25 17.83
CA GLU A 278 11.77 5.91 17.93
C GLU A 278 10.24 5.96 18.10
N ASN A 279 9.73 6.99 18.78
CA ASN A 279 8.30 7.21 18.99
C ASN A 279 7.56 7.46 17.66
N ARG A 280 6.22 7.30 17.66
CA ARG A 280 5.40 7.77 16.54
C ARG A 280 5.46 9.30 16.49
N PHE A 281 5.69 9.85 15.31
CA PHE A 281 5.78 11.30 15.12
C PHE A 281 5.34 11.70 13.71
N PHE A 282 5.09 12.99 13.52
CA PHE A 282 4.94 13.62 12.21
C PHE A 282 5.35 15.10 12.31
N VAL A 283 5.58 15.73 11.16
CA VAL A 283 5.79 17.19 11.10
C VAL A 283 4.61 17.89 10.44
N SER A 284 4.37 19.14 10.82
CA SER A 284 3.28 19.95 10.27
C SER A 284 3.65 21.44 10.26
N GLY A 285 2.90 22.23 9.49
CA GLY A 285 2.90 23.68 9.56
C GLY A 285 2.03 24.15 10.73
N LYS A 286 2.50 25.16 11.46
CA LYS A 286 1.71 25.96 12.41
C LYS A 286 1.78 27.42 11.96
N LYS A 287 0.65 28.13 11.99
CA LYS A 287 0.58 29.54 11.58
C LYS A 287 1.63 30.36 12.34
N ASP A 288 2.36 31.19 11.61
CA ASP A 288 3.41 32.07 12.12
C ASP A 288 3.32 33.43 11.43
N GLU A 289 3.47 34.52 12.19
CA GLU A 289 3.28 35.88 11.66
C GLU A 289 4.37 36.31 10.68
N ILE A 290 5.57 35.72 10.78
CA ILE A 290 6.74 36.10 9.97
C ILE A 290 6.92 35.11 8.82
N LEU A 291 6.83 33.81 9.11
CA LEU A 291 7.11 32.75 8.16
C LEU A 291 5.88 32.34 7.34
N GLY A 292 4.68 32.81 7.70
CA GLY A 292 3.41 32.27 7.22
C GLY A 292 3.09 30.97 7.95
N GLU A 293 3.92 29.95 7.76
CA GLU A 293 3.93 28.73 8.55
C GLU A 293 5.31 28.43 9.11
N LYS A 294 5.39 28.05 10.39
CA LYS A 294 6.60 27.46 10.96
C LYS A 294 6.48 25.94 11.01
N LEU A 295 7.58 25.26 10.71
CA LEU A 295 7.68 23.80 10.86
C LEU A 295 7.62 23.43 12.35
N ILE A 296 6.70 22.54 12.71
CA ILE A 296 6.61 21.95 14.05
C ILE A 296 6.75 20.43 13.97
N LEU A 297 7.31 19.84 15.02
CA LEU A 297 7.45 18.39 15.19
C LEU A 297 6.51 17.93 16.30
N ILE A 298 5.66 16.93 16.01
CA ILE A 298 4.69 16.39 16.96
C ILE A 298 5.08 14.94 17.25
N ILE A 299 5.23 14.59 18.53
CA ILE A 299 5.68 13.27 18.99
C ILE A 299 4.66 12.67 19.96
N GLU A 300 4.32 11.40 19.75
CA GLU A 300 3.50 10.60 20.65
C GLU A 300 4.38 10.06 21.79
N GLY A 301 4.22 10.60 22.99
CA GLY A 301 4.95 10.19 24.18
C GLY A 301 5.30 11.33 25.12
N ILE A 302 6.28 11.08 25.98
CA ILE A 302 6.71 12.01 27.04
C ILE A 302 7.87 12.87 26.54
N LYS A 303 7.96 14.10 27.04
CA LYS A 303 9.00 15.07 26.72
C LYS A 303 10.41 14.47 26.83
N ASN A 304 11.21 14.63 25.79
CA ASN A 304 12.62 14.27 25.74
C ASN A 304 13.49 15.53 25.56
N GLU A 305 14.13 15.98 26.64
CA GLU A 305 14.84 17.27 26.67
C GLU A 305 16.10 17.32 25.80
N GLY A 306 16.66 16.17 25.40
CA GLY A 306 17.85 16.10 24.55
C GLY A 306 17.56 16.06 23.04
N LEU A 307 16.28 15.95 22.65
CA LEU A 307 15.94 15.66 21.26
C LEU A 307 16.26 16.81 20.29
N LEU A 308 16.01 18.06 20.68
CA LEU A 308 16.28 19.22 19.82
C LEU A 308 17.76 19.30 19.43
N ASN A 309 18.67 19.06 20.38
CA ASN A 309 20.11 19.06 20.13
C ASN A 309 20.50 17.95 19.14
N LYS A 310 19.91 16.76 19.26
CA LYS A 310 20.12 15.65 18.31
C LYS A 310 19.63 16.03 16.90
N ILE A 311 18.46 16.65 16.79
CA ILE A 311 17.90 17.11 15.51
C ILE A 311 18.81 18.15 14.85
N GLN A 312 19.29 19.14 15.61
CA GLN A 312 20.19 20.18 15.09
C GLN A 312 21.54 19.64 14.60
N GLN A 313 21.98 18.50 15.13
CA GLN A 313 23.23 17.83 14.74
C GLN A 313 23.04 16.89 13.53
N LEU A 314 21.82 16.63 13.07
CA LEU A 314 21.57 15.82 11.88
C LEU A 314 22.01 16.56 10.62
N LYS A 315 23.13 16.11 10.04
CA LYS A 315 23.67 16.64 8.77
C LYS A 315 22.74 16.45 7.57
N SER A 316 21.73 15.57 7.67
CA SER A 316 20.75 15.33 6.62
C SER A 316 19.68 16.41 6.51
N LEU A 317 19.50 17.24 7.54
CA LEU A 317 18.55 18.34 7.57
C LEU A 317 19.21 19.64 7.15
N SER A 318 18.54 20.42 6.31
CA SER A 318 18.88 21.82 6.08
C SER A 318 18.43 22.68 7.27
N ILE A 319 18.96 23.90 7.37
CA ILE A 319 18.57 24.86 8.42
C ILE A 319 17.07 25.20 8.44
N TYR A 320 16.38 25.02 7.31
CA TYR A 320 14.95 25.29 7.15
C TYR A 320 14.09 24.10 7.57
N GLU A 321 14.65 22.89 7.55
CA GLU A 321 13.98 21.65 7.95
C GLU A 321 14.11 21.37 9.45
N ILE A 322 14.81 22.22 10.21
CA ILE A 322 14.88 22.11 11.66
C ILE A 322 13.57 22.67 12.26
N PRO A 323 12.77 21.84 12.98
CA PRO A 323 11.53 22.27 13.60
C PRO A 323 11.74 23.45 14.55
N LYS A 324 10.84 24.43 14.49
CA LYS A 324 10.86 25.63 15.36
C LYS A 324 10.16 25.37 16.70
N GLU A 325 9.38 24.30 16.79
CA GLU A 325 8.65 23.88 17.99
C GLU A 325 8.59 22.35 18.01
N ILE A 326 8.73 21.75 19.21
CA ILE A 326 8.53 20.31 19.43
C ILE A 326 7.39 20.15 20.43
N CYS A 327 6.32 19.48 19.99
CA CYS A 327 5.13 19.21 20.78
C CYS A 327 5.07 17.73 21.14
N PHE A 328 4.66 17.43 22.37
CA PHE A 328 4.47 16.07 22.86
C PHE A 328 3.00 15.87 23.21
N LEU A 329 2.41 14.79 22.72
CA LEU A 329 1.05 14.36 23.03
C LEU A 329 1.12 12.95 23.62
N GLU A 330 0.33 12.67 24.65
CA GLU A 330 0.31 11.32 25.25
C GLU A 330 -0.11 10.25 24.23
N LYS A 331 -1.08 10.59 23.37
CA LYS A 331 -1.60 9.70 22.34
C LYS A 331 -2.09 10.49 21.12
N PHE A 332 -1.85 9.97 19.93
CA PHE A 332 -2.37 10.49 18.67
C PHE A 332 -3.80 10.03 18.43
N THR A 333 -4.53 10.83 17.65
CA THR A 333 -5.81 10.38 17.10
C THR A 333 -5.55 9.47 15.91
N GLU A 334 -6.32 8.40 15.79
CA GLU A 334 -6.21 7.42 14.71
C GLU A 334 -7.49 7.36 13.87
N THR A 335 -7.34 6.96 12.62
CA THR A 335 -8.44 6.58 11.73
C THR A 335 -8.92 5.16 12.04
N GLU A 336 -10.05 4.74 11.46
CA GLU A 336 -10.56 3.35 11.55
C GLU A 336 -9.55 2.29 11.06
N THR A 337 -8.55 2.70 10.27
CA THR A 337 -7.47 1.84 9.78
C THR A 337 -6.20 1.89 10.65
N ASN A 338 -6.29 2.44 11.87
CA ASN A 338 -5.20 2.63 12.83
C ASN A 338 -4.04 3.51 12.30
N LYS A 339 -4.29 4.33 11.28
CA LYS A 339 -3.34 5.35 10.79
C LYS A 339 -3.50 6.64 11.59
N ILE A 340 -2.40 7.38 11.77
CA ILE A 340 -2.40 8.70 12.42
C ILE A 340 -3.31 9.66 11.64
N ASP A 341 -4.30 10.24 12.32
CA ASP A 341 -5.13 11.34 11.81
C ASP A 341 -4.44 12.66 12.18
N ARG A 342 -3.57 13.15 11.28
CA ARG A 342 -2.77 14.37 11.50
C ARG A 342 -3.66 15.57 11.81
N ALA A 343 -4.72 15.77 11.02
CA ALA A 343 -5.61 16.92 11.15
C ALA A 343 -6.36 16.94 12.49
N LYS A 344 -6.88 15.79 12.96
CA LYS A 344 -7.51 15.72 14.29
C LYS A 344 -6.48 15.84 15.41
N THR A 345 -5.31 15.22 15.27
CA THR A 345 -4.23 15.28 16.27
C THR A 345 -3.74 16.72 16.49
N LEU A 346 -3.64 17.52 15.43
CA LEU A 346 -3.25 18.93 15.52
C LEU A 346 -4.24 19.81 16.29
N ARG A 347 -5.50 19.37 16.51
CA ARG A 347 -6.49 20.14 17.29
C ARG A 347 -6.22 20.14 18.80
N PHE A 348 -5.29 19.30 19.26
CA PHE A 348 -4.86 19.22 20.66
C PHE A 348 -3.62 20.07 20.96
N LEU A 349 -3.13 20.84 19.97
CA LEU A 349 -1.99 21.76 20.07
C LEU A 349 -2.46 23.20 19.97
#